data_AF-A0A3D2IGN6-F1
#
_entry.id   AF-A0A3D2IGN6-F1
#
_cell.length_a   1.000
_cell.length_b   1.000
_cell.length_c   1.000
_cell.angle_alpha   90.00
_cell.angle_beta   90.00
_cell.angle_gamma   90.00
#
_symmetry.space_group_name_H-M   'P 1'
#
loop_
_entity.id
_entity.type
_entity.pdbx_description
1 polymer ?
#
loop_
_entity_poly.entity_id
_entity_poly.type
_entity_poly.pdbx_seq_one_letter_code
_entity_poly.pdbx_strand_id
1 'polypeptide(L)'
;MNKSIYKFQFLILVTALFINSCSSEKPAEKTTSFTDKQLGQMLVVGFRGTEINAESPIVRDIKERNLGGVILYSYDYQTKSYNRNIESPDQLLKLNSALVGYSINPPFISVEHDGSEHSALHNLYP
;
A
#
# COMPACT_ATOMS: atom_id res chain seq x y z
N MET A 1 -43.96 62.38 -7.82
CA MET A 1 -43.30 61.05 -7.69
C MET A 1 -43.75 60.37 -6.40
N ASN A 2 -44.49 59.26 -6.50
CA ASN A 2 -45.17 58.65 -5.35
C ASN A 2 -44.16 57.84 -4.52
N LYS A 3 -43.87 58.26 -3.28
CA LYS A 3 -42.92 57.60 -2.37
C LYS A 3 -43.25 56.11 -2.13
N SER A 4 -44.50 55.70 -2.35
CA SER A 4 -44.94 54.30 -2.27
C SER A 4 -44.31 53.43 -3.37
N ILE A 5 -44.11 53.97 -4.58
CA ILE A 5 -43.53 53.25 -5.72
C ILE A 5 -42.05 52.91 -5.46
N TYR A 6 -41.28 53.84 -4.89
CA TYR A 6 -39.87 53.59 -4.55
C TYR A 6 -39.69 52.59 -3.42
N LYS A 7 -40.63 52.54 -2.46
CA LYS A 7 -40.63 51.51 -1.42
C LYS A 7 -40.91 50.12 -2.00
N PHE A 8 -41.85 50.03 -2.94
CA PHE A 8 -42.18 48.77 -3.62
C PHE A 8 -41.03 48.30 -4.53
N GLN A 9 -40.42 49.20 -5.29
CA GLN A 9 -39.23 48.87 -6.10
C GLN A 9 -38.02 48.50 -5.23
N PHE A 10 -37.81 49.17 -4.10
CA PHE A 10 -36.75 48.82 -3.15
C PHE A 10 -37.00 47.46 -2.51
N LEU A 11 -38.25 47.12 -2.17
CA LEU A 11 -38.62 45.82 -1.62
C LEU A 11 -38.38 44.66 -2.61
N ILE A 12 -38.70 44.87 -3.90
CA ILE A 12 -38.41 43.89 -4.98
C ILE A 12 -36.90 43.71 -5.19
N LEU A 13 -36.12 44.79 -5.11
CA LEU A 13 -34.67 44.72 -5.25
C LEU A 13 -34.02 43.94 -4.10
N VAL A 14 -34.51 44.12 -2.87
CA VAL A 14 -34.00 43.42 -1.69
C VAL A 14 -34.35 41.93 -1.74
N THR A 15 -35.56 41.54 -2.15
CA THR A 15 -35.92 40.12 -2.29
C THR A 15 -35.16 39.41 -3.41
N ALA A 16 -34.83 40.10 -4.51
CA ALA A 16 -34.00 39.54 -5.59
C ALA A 16 -32.55 39.21 -5.17
N LEU A 17 -32.03 39.89 -4.13
CA LEU A 17 -30.70 39.64 -3.58
C LEU A 17 -30.63 38.37 -2.70
N PHE A 18 -31.76 37.90 -2.14
CA PHE A 18 -31.78 36.72 -1.27
C PHE A 18 -31.98 35.37 -2.01
N ILE A 19 -32.35 35.37 -3.29
CA ILE A 19 -32.61 34.14 -4.06
C ILE A 19 -31.35 33.49 -4.65
N ASN A 20 -30.18 34.14 -4.58
CA ASN A 20 -28.92 33.60 -5.12
C ASN A 20 -28.10 32.77 -4.11
N SER A 21 -28.54 32.65 -2.86
CA SER A 21 -27.75 32.04 -1.78
C SER A 21 -28.03 30.55 -1.54
N CYS A 22 -28.45 29.82 -2.58
CA CYS A 22 -28.50 28.36 -2.53
C CYS A 22 -27.82 27.77 -3.76
N SER A 23 -26.49 27.89 -3.79
CA SER A 23 -25.68 27.01 -4.62
C SER A 23 -25.51 25.70 -3.86
N SER A 24 -26.26 24.67 -4.26
CA SER A 24 -25.93 23.29 -3.90
C SER A 24 -24.59 22.94 -4.54
N GLU A 25 -23.49 23.13 -3.82
CA GLU A 25 -22.24 22.46 -4.14
C GLU A 25 -22.53 20.95 -4.05
N LYS A 26 -22.74 20.29 -5.20
CA LYS A 26 -22.67 18.83 -5.25
C LYS A 26 -21.32 18.46 -4.63
N PRO A 27 -21.27 17.56 -3.63
CA PRO A 27 -19.99 17.10 -3.10
C PRO A 27 -19.17 16.61 -4.29
N ALA A 28 -18.03 17.24 -4.53
CA ALA A 28 -17.08 16.73 -5.49
C ALA A 28 -16.69 15.34 -4.99
N GLU A 29 -17.14 14.30 -5.69
CA GLU A 29 -16.70 12.94 -5.45
C GLU A 29 -15.19 12.94 -5.67
N LYS A 30 -14.43 13.03 -4.58
CA LYS A 30 -12.98 13.04 -4.62
C LYS A 30 -12.54 11.63 -4.95
N THR A 31 -12.51 11.30 -6.24
CA THR A 31 -12.00 10.02 -6.73
C THR A 31 -10.52 9.97 -6.34
N THR A 32 -10.22 9.23 -5.27
CA THR A 32 -8.84 9.11 -4.80
C THR A 32 -8.16 8.12 -5.73
N SER A 33 -7.40 8.63 -6.69
CA SER A 33 -6.58 7.82 -7.59
C SER A 33 -5.25 7.50 -6.91
N PHE A 34 -4.87 6.22 -6.91
CA PHE A 34 -3.58 5.76 -6.44
C PHE A 34 -2.66 5.46 -7.61
N THR A 35 -1.39 5.81 -7.47
CA THR A 35 -0.32 5.36 -8.38
C THR A 35 0.05 3.90 -8.11
N ASP A 36 0.62 3.22 -9.09
CA ASP A 36 1.11 1.84 -8.94
C ASP A 36 2.08 1.70 -7.75
N LYS A 37 2.91 2.72 -7.50
CA LYS A 37 3.84 2.73 -6.36
C LYS A 37 3.16 2.89 -5.00
N GLN A 38 2.03 3.59 -4.94
CA GLN A 38 1.21 3.66 -3.74
C GLN A 38 0.48 2.35 -3.49
N LEU A 39 -0.04 1.73 -4.56
CA LEU A 39 -0.64 0.41 -4.47
C LEU A 39 0.39 -0.65 -4.06
N GLY A 40 1.60 -0.61 -4.61
CA GLY A 40 2.67 -1.53 -4.24
C GLY A 40 3.03 -1.49 -2.76
N GLN A 41 2.97 -0.32 -2.11
CA GLN A 41 3.18 -0.18 -0.66
C GLN A 41 2.10 -0.85 0.20
N MET A 42 0.95 -1.16 -0.39
CA MET A 42 -0.15 -1.87 0.30
C MET A 42 -0.06 -3.39 0.16
N LEU A 43 0.89 -3.89 -0.63
CA LEU A 43 1.01 -5.31 -0.95
C LEU A 43 2.12 -6.00 -0.15
N VAL A 44 1.83 -7.24 0.24
CA VAL A 44 2.78 -8.21 0.79
C VAL A 44 2.77 -9.43 -0.11
N VAL A 45 3.95 -9.83 -0.58
CA VAL A 45 4.07 -10.97 -1.50
C VAL A 45 5.12 -11.96 -1.01
N GLY A 46 4.86 -13.26 -1.24
CA GLY A 46 5.85 -14.31 -1.06
C GLY A 46 6.55 -14.65 -2.37
N PHE A 47 7.73 -15.24 -2.29
CA PHE A 47 8.48 -15.75 -3.45
C PHE A 47 9.15 -17.09 -3.13
N ARG A 48 9.92 -17.63 -4.07
CA ARG A 48 10.74 -18.85 -3.88
C ARG A 48 12.20 -18.54 -4.19
N GLY A 49 13.10 -19.16 -3.44
CA GLY A 49 14.54 -18.96 -3.55
C GLY A 49 15.12 -18.49 -2.22
N THR A 50 16.29 -19.03 -1.90
CA THR A 50 17.12 -18.64 -0.76
C THR A 50 18.04 -17.45 -1.10
N GLU A 51 18.15 -17.08 -2.37
CA GLU A 51 18.96 -15.97 -2.86
C GLU A 51 18.18 -15.20 -3.92
N ILE A 52 18.57 -13.93 -4.10
CA ILE A 52 18.01 -13.05 -5.13
C ILE A 52 19.13 -12.27 -5.82
N ASN A 53 18.88 -11.90 -7.06
CA ASN A 53 19.76 -11.09 -7.91
C ASN A 53 18.94 -10.02 -8.65
N ALA A 54 19.61 -9.23 -9.50
CA ALA A 54 18.99 -8.11 -10.19
C ALA A 54 17.84 -8.55 -11.14
N GLU A 55 17.87 -9.78 -11.60
CA GLU A 55 16.93 -10.41 -12.53
C GLU A 55 15.75 -11.09 -11.82
N SER A 56 15.80 -11.19 -10.49
CA SER A 56 14.78 -11.87 -9.70
C SER A 56 13.44 -11.13 -9.76
N PRO A 57 12.30 -11.83 -9.95
CA PRO A 57 10.99 -11.18 -10.04
C PRO A 57 10.65 -10.32 -8.82
N ILE A 58 11.03 -10.76 -7.62
CA ILE A 58 10.82 -10.00 -6.39
C ILE A 58 11.62 -8.69 -6.37
N VAL A 59 12.83 -8.68 -6.94
CA VAL A 59 13.66 -7.47 -7.05
C VAL A 59 13.04 -6.47 -8.01
N ARG A 60 12.45 -6.94 -9.11
CA ARG A 60 11.67 -6.09 -10.01
C ARG A 60 10.50 -5.43 -9.28
N ASP A 61 9.74 -6.19 -8.49
CA ASP A 61 8.59 -5.65 -7.75
C ASP A 61 9.00 -4.65 -6.67
N ILE A 62 10.10 -4.90 -5.97
CA ILE A 62 10.70 -3.94 -5.02
C ILE A 62 11.07 -2.64 -5.73
N LYS A 63 11.79 -2.72 -6.85
CA LYS A 63 12.35 -1.53 -7.53
C LYS A 63 11.32 -0.73 -8.30
N GLU A 64 10.49 -1.41 -9.08
CA GLU A 64 9.59 -0.76 -10.04
C GLU A 64 8.25 -0.41 -9.40
N ARG A 65 7.72 -1.33 -8.57
CA ARG A 65 6.38 -1.22 -7.97
C ARG A 65 6.41 -0.66 -6.56
N ASN A 66 7.58 -0.40 -5.99
CA ASN A 66 7.72 0.11 -4.61
C ASN A 66 6.98 -0.82 -3.62
N LEU A 67 7.27 -2.11 -3.69
CA LEU A 67 6.62 -3.14 -2.87
C LEU A 67 6.72 -2.82 -1.37
N GLY A 68 5.60 -2.95 -0.65
CA GLY A 68 5.49 -2.61 0.77
C GLY A 68 6.03 -3.69 1.71
N GLY A 69 5.84 -4.97 1.37
CA GLY A 69 6.30 -6.05 2.22
C GLY A 69 6.58 -7.35 1.48
N VAL A 70 7.39 -8.20 2.12
CA VAL A 70 7.64 -9.58 1.70
C VAL A 70 7.39 -10.53 2.86
N ILE A 71 6.83 -11.70 2.57
CA ILE A 71 6.69 -12.78 3.54
C ILE A 71 7.58 -13.96 3.14
N LEU A 72 8.43 -14.39 4.07
CA LEU A 72 9.36 -15.51 3.88
C LEU A 72 8.83 -16.77 4.58
N TYR A 73 9.08 -17.91 3.95
CA TYR A 73 8.70 -19.22 4.46
C TYR A 73 9.91 -20.15 4.54
N SER A 74 9.91 -21.05 5.52
CA SER A 74 10.85 -22.17 5.57
C SER A 74 10.31 -23.35 4.76
N TYR A 75 9.06 -23.73 5.00
CA TYR A 75 8.41 -24.86 4.34
C TYR A 75 7.62 -24.45 3.09
N ASP A 76 7.77 -25.22 2.01
CA ASP A 76 6.99 -25.09 0.78
C ASP A 76 5.93 -26.18 0.71
N TYR A 77 4.67 -25.81 0.93
CA TYR A 77 3.53 -26.73 0.86
C TYR A 77 3.30 -27.33 -0.53
N GLN A 78 3.75 -26.68 -1.61
CA GLN A 78 3.55 -27.21 -2.97
C GLN A 78 4.54 -28.34 -3.28
N THR A 79 5.80 -28.17 -2.88
CA THR A 79 6.86 -29.16 -3.11
C THR A 79 7.05 -30.11 -1.92
N LYS A 80 6.41 -29.83 -0.79
CA LYS A 80 6.52 -30.58 0.48
C LYS A 80 7.96 -30.67 0.97
N SER A 81 8.68 -29.56 0.90
CA SER A 81 10.10 -29.49 1.26
C SER A 81 10.44 -28.22 2.02
N TYR A 82 11.49 -28.29 2.82
CA TYR A 82 12.08 -27.13 3.49
C TYR A 82 12.95 -26.31 2.52
N ASN A 83 13.50 -25.20 3.02
CA ASN A 83 14.38 -24.29 2.28
C ASN A 83 13.68 -23.52 1.17
N ARG A 84 12.42 -23.12 1.37
CA ARG A 84 11.71 -22.24 0.41
C ARG A 84 12.40 -20.87 0.28
N ASN A 85 12.66 -20.22 1.42
CA ASN A 85 13.43 -18.99 1.51
C ASN A 85 14.51 -19.03 2.62
N ILE A 86 14.34 -19.93 3.61
CA ILE A 86 15.14 -19.96 4.83
C ILE A 86 15.86 -21.30 4.92
N GLU A 87 17.19 -21.26 4.88
CA GLU A 87 18.08 -22.43 4.95
C GLU A 87 18.96 -22.38 6.21
N SER A 88 19.54 -21.21 6.52
CA SER A 88 20.40 -21.01 7.69
C SER A 88 20.36 -19.54 8.15
N PRO A 89 20.78 -19.22 9.39
CA PRO A 89 20.77 -17.84 9.88
C PRO A 89 21.64 -16.89 9.03
N ASP A 90 22.82 -17.35 8.61
CA ASP A 90 23.73 -16.56 7.77
C ASP A 90 23.17 -16.34 6.36
N GLN A 91 22.53 -17.36 5.77
CA GLN A 91 21.86 -17.22 4.49
C GLN A 91 20.67 -16.25 4.60
N LEU A 92 19.85 -16.36 5.65
CA LEU A 92 18.71 -15.48 5.87
C LEU A 92 19.15 -14.02 6.04
N LEU A 93 20.26 -13.77 6.74
CA LEU A 93 20.83 -12.44 6.87
C LEU A 93 21.25 -11.86 5.51
N LYS A 94 21.85 -12.66 4.63
CA LYS A 94 22.22 -12.25 3.26
C LYS A 94 20.98 -11.95 2.43
N LEU A 95 19.96 -12.81 2.48
CA LEU A 95 18.70 -12.61 1.76
C LEU A 95 18.01 -11.31 2.19
N ASN A 96 17.90 -11.07 3.50
CA ASN A 96 17.31 -9.85 4.04
C ASN A 96 18.10 -8.61 3.62
N SER A 97 19.44 -8.69 3.68
CA SER A 97 20.31 -7.60 3.25
C SER A 97 20.15 -7.29 1.76
N ALA A 98 19.99 -8.31 0.91
CA ALA A 98 19.73 -8.12 -0.52
C ALA A 98 18.36 -7.49 -0.78
N LEU A 99 17.30 -7.95 -0.09
CA LEU A 99 15.94 -7.39 -0.22
C LEU A 99 15.92 -5.89 0.10
N VAL A 100 16.58 -5.50 1.20
CA VAL A 100 16.73 -4.09 1.59
C VAL A 100 17.63 -3.35 0.61
N GLY A 101 18.75 -3.94 0.20
CA GLY A 101 19.74 -3.32 -0.68
C GLY A 101 19.24 -2.99 -2.09
N TYR A 102 18.23 -3.72 -2.59
CA TYR A 102 17.60 -3.41 -3.87
C TYR A 102 16.52 -2.33 -3.79
N SER A 103 16.19 -1.83 -2.61
CA SER A 103 15.06 -0.92 -2.39
C SER A 103 15.50 0.54 -2.17
N ILE A 104 14.66 1.48 -2.58
CA ILE A 104 14.75 2.88 -2.14
C ILE A 104 13.96 3.05 -0.83
N ASN A 105 12.76 2.45 -0.77
CA ASN A 105 11.96 2.31 0.43
C ASN A 105 11.97 0.83 0.83
N PRO A 106 12.67 0.43 1.91
CA PRO A 106 12.75 -0.97 2.31
C PRO A 106 11.38 -1.60 2.57
N PRO A 107 11.06 -2.74 1.94
CA PRO A 107 9.88 -3.49 2.32
C PRO A 107 10.05 -4.01 3.74
N PHE A 108 8.96 -4.11 4.50
CA PHE A 108 9.03 -4.90 5.73
C PHE A 108 9.15 -6.38 5.37
N ILE A 109 9.96 -7.10 6.14
CA ILE A 109 10.20 -8.52 5.96
C ILE A 109 9.47 -9.25 7.08
N SER A 110 8.50 -10.08 6.72
CA SER A 110 7.70 -10.86 7.66
C SER A 110 7.94 -12.35 7.51
N VAL A 111 7.59 -13.08 8.56
CA VAL A 111 7.54 -14.54 8.60
C VAL A 111 6.29 -14.94 9.37
N GLU A 112 5.78 -16.14 9.09
CA GLU A 112 4.80 -16.79 9.96
C GLU A 112 5.54 -17.58 11.05
N HIS A 113 5.34 -17.22 12.31
CA HIS A 113 5.94 -17.89 13.46
C HIS A 113 4.87 -18.24 14.50
N ASP A 114 4.15 -19.33 14.26
CA ASP A 114 3.00 -19.79 15.06
C ASP A 114 3.37 -20.85 16.12
N GLY A 115 4.61 -21.36 16.08
CA GLY A 115 5.12 -22.41 16.98
C GLY A 115 4.92 -23.85 16.48
N SER A 116 4.36 -24.03 15.28
CA SER A 116 4.27 -25.35 14.63
C SER A 116 5.63 -25.82 14.08
N GLU A 117 5.70 -27.09 13.65
CA GLU A 117 6.89 -27.63 12.97
C GLU A 117 7.21 -26.93 11.63
N HIS A 118 6.20 -26.34 10.98
CA HIS A 118 6.34 -25.60 9.72
C HIS A 118 6.52 -24.10 9.93
N SER A 119 6.51 -23.63 11.17
CA SER A 119 6.83 -22.26 11.55
C SER A 119 8.19 -21.85 10.99
N ALA A 120 8.27 -20.65 10.41
CA ALA A 120 9.39 -20.24 9.56
C ALA A 120 10.77 -20.34 10.23
N LEU A 121 10.84 -20.16 11.54
CA LEU A 121 12.08 -20.15 12.31
C LEU A 121 12.25 -21.39 13.22
N HIS A 122 11.33 -22.36 13.16
CA HIS A 122 11.34 -23.55 14.02
C HIS A 122 12.69 -24.30 13.96
N ASN A 123 13.19 -24.56 12.76
CA ASN A 123 14.45 -25.29 12.57
C ASN A 123 15.72 -24.48 12.89
N LEU A 124 15.60 -23.16 13.04
CA LEU A 124 16.74 -22.29 13.36
C LEU A 124 16.87 -22.01 14.85
N TYR A 125 15.76 -22.08 15.59
CA TYR A 125 15.71 -21.82 17.03
C TYR A 125 14.79 -22.87 17.70
N PRO A 126 15.28 -24.10 17.88
CA PRO A 126 14.52 -25.19 18.48
C PRO A 126 14.27 -25.01 19.98
#